data_AF-A0A6N7C1E0-F1
#
_entry.id   AF-A0A6N7C1E0-F1
#
_cell.length_a   1.000
_cell.length_b   1.000
_cell.length_c   1.000
_cell.angle_alpha   90.00
_cell.angle_beta   90.00
_cell.angle_gamma   90.00
#
_symmetry.space_group_name_H-M   'P 1'
#
loop_
_entity.id
_entity.type
_entity.pdbx_description
1 polymer ?
#
loop_
_entity_poly.entity_id
_entity_poly.type
_entity_poly.pdbx_seq_one_letter_code
_entity_poly.pdbx_strand_id
1 'polypeptide(L)'
;MVAETAFTNTLFVAMPDEAAANGDYLLPTVFHSVQSDESRHISNGYSILLMALADERNRPLLERDLRYAWWNNHCVVDAAIGTFIEYGTKDRRKDRESYAEMWRRWIYDDYYRSYLIPLEKYGLTIPHDLVEEAWKRITEKGYVHETARFFATGWPVNYWRIDAMTDQDFEWFEHKYPGWYSKYGKWWEEYNRLAYPGRNKPIAFEDVGYQYPHRCWTCMVPALIREDMVVEKVDEQWRTYCSETCYWTDAVAFRSEYQGKPTPNMGRLTGFREWETLHHGKDLADIVSDLGYVRDDGKTLVGQPHLQLDDPKKLWTLDDVRGNTFQSPNVLLNQMSDAERNAHIAAYRAGSTVPA
;
A
#
# COMPACT_ATOMS: atom_id res chain seq x y z
N MET A 1 -4.37 16.28 -11.50
CA MET A 1 -5.28 15.54 -12.41
C MET A 1 -5.75 14.22 -11.85
N VAL A 2 -4.84 13.33 -11.42
CA VAL A 2 -5.24 12.07 -10.79
C VAL A 2 -5.13 12.20 -9.27
N ALA A 3 -3.90 12.29 -8.74
CA ALA A 3 -3.64 12.32 -7.30
C ALA A 3 -4.57 13.28 -6.56
N GLU A 4 -4.53 14.58 -6.91
CA GLU A 4 -5.29 15.57 -6.16
C GLU A 4 -6.80 15.49 -6.46
N THR A 5 -7.16 15.37 -7.74
CA THR A 5 -8.57 15.44 -8.15
C THR A 5 -9.37 14.20 -7.73
N ALA A 6 -8.72 13.04 -7.67
CA ALA A 6 -9.35 11.80 -7.24
C ALA A 6 -9.21 11.59 -5.72
N PHE A 7 -7.98 11.61 -5.21
CA PHE A 7 -7.68 11.06 -3.88
C PHE A 7 -7.58 12.12 -2.77
N THR A 8 -7.54 13.41 -3.08
CA THR A 8 -7.46 14.44 -2.02
C THR A 8 -8.64 14.36 -1.05
N ASN A 9 -9.84 13.99 -1.51
CA ASN A 9 -10.98 13.85 -0.58
C ASN A 9 -10.79 12.70 0.42
N THR A 10 -10.21 11.57 0.01
CA THR A 10 -9.90 10.49 0.97
C THR A 10 -8.81 10.92 1.96
N LEU A 11 -7.89 11.78 1.56
CA LEU A 11 -6.78 12.25 2.40
C LEU A 11 -7.18 13.42 3.33
N PHE A 12 -7.86 14.44 2.81
CA PHE A 12 -8.08 15.72 3.50
C PHE A 12 -9.53 15.95 3.94
N VAL A 13 -10.42 14.99 3.73
CA VAL A 13 -11.76 14.98 4.32
C VAL A 13 -11.92 13.77 5.24
N ALA A 14 -11.74 12.54 4.73
CA ALA A 14 -11.91 11.35 5.58
C ALA A 14 -10.91 11.28 6.74
N MET A 15 -9.61 11.50 6.54
CA MET A 15 -8.67 11.43 7.67
C MET A 15 -8.94 12.47 8.76
N PRO A 16 -9.25 13.75 8.43
CA PRO A 16 -9.77 14.71 9.42
C PRO A 16 -11.02 14.25 10.15
N ASP A 17 -12.02 13.72 9.44
CA ASP A 17 -13.25 13.23 10.08
C ASP A 17 -12.94 12.11 11.08
N GLU A 18 -12.04 11.19 10.73
CA GLU A 18 -11.55 10.14 11.64
C GLU A 18 -10.76 10.70 12.80
N ALA A 19 -9.88 11.68 12.57
CA ALA A 19 -9.11 12.33 13.63
C ALA A 19 -10.05 12.97 14.66
N ALA A 20 -11.05 13.72 14.21
CA ALA A 20 -12.06 14.34 15.07
C ALA A 20 -12.87 13.30 15.84
N ALA A 21 -13.26 12.18 15.19
CA ALA A 21 -13.97 11.08 15.85
C ALA A 21 -13.15 10.41 16.96
N ASN A 22 -11.82 10.47 16.90
CA ASN A 22 -10.89 9.95 17.91
C ASN A 22 -10.37 11.05 18.88
N GLY A 23 -10.94 12.26 18.82
CA GLY A 23 -10.62 13.35 19.73
C GLY A 23 -9.41 14.21 19.36
N ASP A 24 -8.86 14.07 18.15
CA ASP A 24 -7.85 14.97 17.60
C ASP A 24 -8.53 16.10 16.78
N TYR A 25 -8.46 17.31 17.32
CA TYR A 25 -8.98 18.52 16.66
C TYR A 25 -7.88 19.36 15.99
N LEU A 26 -6.60 19.01 16.17
CA LEU A 26 -5.48 19.71 15.55
C LEU A 26 -5.36 19.33 14.08
N LEU A 27 -5.40 18.02 13.79
CA LEU A 27 -5.29 17.54 12.41
C LEU A 27 -6.39 18.13 11.51
N PRO A 28 -7.69 18.10 11.87
CA PRO A 28 -8.74 18.74 11.07
C PRO A 28 -8.52 20.23 10.85
N THR A 29 -8.07 20.96 11.89
CA THR A 29 -7.83 22.41 11.80
C THR A 29 -6.79 22.74 10.72
N VAL A 30 -5.70 21.97 10.67
CA VAL A 30 -4.63 22.17 9.69
C VAL A 30 -5.07 21.65 8.31
N PHE A 31 -5.62 20.45 8.25
CA PHE A 31 -5.92 19.78 6.98
C PHE A 31 -7.07 20.44 6.21
N HIS A 32 -8.12 20.93 6.90
CA HIS A 32 -9.17 21.67 6.22
C HIS A 32 -8.69 23.01 5.65
N SER A 33 -7.69 23.64 6.29
CA SER A 33 -7.04 24.82 5.71
C SER A 33 -6.31 24.45 4.42
N VAL A 34 -5.52 23.38 4.42
CA VAL A 34 -4.82 22.88 3.22
C VAL A 34 -5.81 22.52 2.12
N GLN A 35 -6.93 21.85 2.46
CA GLN A 35 -7.94 21.43 1.50
C GLN A 35 -8.55 22.58 0.70
N SER A 36 -8.66 23.77 1.30
CA SER A 36 -9.18 24.94 0.60
C SER A 36 -8.31 25.34 -0.60
N ASP A 37 -7.00 25.06 -0.55
CA ASP A 37 -6.04 25.37 -1.60
C ASP A 37 -6.08 24.35 -2.75
N GLU A 38 -6.46 23.11 -2.47
CA GLU A 38 -6.49 22.01 -3.44
C GLU A 38 -7.44 22.26 -4.61
N SER A 39 -8.53 22.99 -4.38
CA SER A 39 -9.44 23.42 -5.46
C SER A 39 -8.73 24.25 -6.55
N ARG A 40 -7.73 25.07 -6.15
CA ARG A 40 -6.92 25.87 -7.08
C ARG A 40 -5.95 24.99 -7.87
N HIS A 41 -5.38 23.97 -7.24
CA HIS A 41 -4.47 23.01 -7.89
C HIS A 41 -5.21 22.13 -8.91
N ILE A 42 -6.42 21.70 -8.59
CA ILE A 42 -7.29 20.95 -9.52
C ILE A 42 -7.56 21.77 -10.78
N SER A 43 -7.85 23.07 -10.64
CA SER A 43 -8.04 23.97 -11.78
C SER A 43 -6.80 24.06 -12.67
N ASN A 44 -5.61 24.21 -12.06
CA ASN A 44 -4.34 24.22 -12.79
C ASN A 44 -4.14 22.94 -13.61
N GLY A 45 -4.39 21.78 -13.01
CA GLY A 45 -4.28 20.49 -13.68
C GLY A 45 -5.20 20.38 -14.90
N TYR A 46 -6.45 20.87 -14.79
CA TYR A 46 -7.40 20.88 -15.90
C TYR A 46 -6.96 21.82 -17.03
N SER A 47 -6.49 23.03 -16.71
CA SER A 47 -5.99 23.96 -17.72
C SER A 47 -4.76 23.42 -18.47
N ILE A 48 -3.80 22.83 -17.75
CA ILE A 48 -2.61 22.21 -18.35
C ILE A 48 -3.01 21.07 -19.30
N LEU A 49 -3.97 20.23 -18.91
CA LEU A 49 -4.47 19.16 -19.76
C LEU A 49 -5.07 19.70 -21.05
N LEU A 50 -5.96 20.69 -20.96
CA LEU A 50 -6.59 21.27 -22.14
C LEU A 50 -5.57 21.93 -23.07
N MET A 51 -4.54 22.59 -22.53
CA MET A 51 -3.45 23.13 -23.33
C MET A 51 -2.65 22.02 -24.03
N ALA A 52 -2.35 20.92 -23.34
CA ALA A 52 -1.66 19.78 -23.93
C ALA A 52 -2.51 19.09 -25.01
N LEU A 53 -3.83 19.01 -24.82
CA LEU A 53 -4.79 18.44 -25.77
C LEU A 53 -5.03 19.31 -27.00
N ALA A 54 -4.60 20.56 -27.00
CA ALA A 54 -4.65 21.42 -28.19
C ALA A 54 -3.81 20.88 -29.35
N ASP A 55 -2.81 20.04 -29.05
CA ASP A 55 -2.05 19.29 -30.05
C ASP A 55 -2.36 17.79 -29.93
N GLU A 56 -3.09 17.26 -30.92
CA GLU A 56 -3.52 15.85 -30.92
C GLU A 56 -2.34 14.86 -30.84
N ARG A 57 -1.14 15.28 -31.26
CA ARG A 57 0.07 14.45 -31.18
C ARG A 57 0.46 14.13 -29.74
N ASN A 58 -0.09 14.84 -28.75
CA ASN A 58 0.17 14.60 -27.33
C ASN A 58 -0.72 13.48 -26.75
N ARG A 59 -1.85 13.15 -27.38
CA ARG A 59 -2.81 12.16 -26.85
C ARG A 59 -2.16 10.84 -26.44
N PRO A 60 -1.31 10.19 -27.26
CA PRO A 60 -0.71 8.91 -26.86
C PRO A 60 0.14 8.98 -25.59
N LEU A 61 0.83 10.11 -25.38
CA LEU A 61 1.64 10.31 -24.18
C LEU A 61 0.76 10.65 -22.97
N LEU A 62 -0.29 11.47 -23.16
CA LEU A 62 -1.26 11.79 -22.12
C LEU A 62 -2.03 10.56 -21.64
N GLU A 63 -2.47 9.69 -22.56
CA GLU A 63 -3.14 8.42 -22.22
C GLU A 63 -2.21 7.48 -21.46
N ARG A 64 -0.94 7.38 -21.88
CA ARG A 64 0.09 6.63 -21.16
C ARG A 64 0.27 7.16 -19.73
N ASP A 65 0.45 8.46 -19.59
CA ASP A 65 0.70 9.11 -18.31
C ASP A 65 -0.52 9.05 -17.40
N LEU A 66 -1.72 9.16 -17.96
CA LEU A 66 -2.98 8.98 -17.24
C LEU A 66 -3.13 7.54 -16.72
N ARG A 67 -2.87 6.53 -17.57
CA ARG A 67 -2.90 5.11 -17.18
C ARG A 67 -1.94 4.84 -16.02
N TYR A 68 -0.70 5.31 -16.14
CA TYR A 68 0.29 5.19 -15.07
C TYR A 68 -0.16 5.92 -13.79
N ALA A 69 -0.54 7.19 -13.91
CA ALA A 69 -0.88 8.02 -12.76
C ALA A 69 -2.09 7.45 -12.01
N TRP A 70 -3.13 7.02 -12.73
CA TRP A 70 -4.29 6.33 -12.14
C TRP A 70 -3.86 5.12 -11.32
N TRP A 71 -3.16 4.18 -11.97
CA TRP A 71 -2.84 2.91 -11.35
C TRP A 71 -1.84 3.04 -10.19
N ASN A 72 -0.85 3.91 -10.33
CA ASN A 72 0.12 4.17 -9.27
C ASN A 72 -0.55 4.79 -8.04
N ASN A 73 -1.46 5.76 -8.22
CA ASN A 73 -2.19 6.35 -7.10
C ASN A 73 -3.13 5.33 -6.44
N HIS A 74 -3.90 4.55 -7.21
CA HIS A 74 -4.67 3.44 -6.64
C HIS A 74 -3.79 2.50 -5.80
N CYS A 75 -2.64 2.08 -6.33
CA CYS A 75 -1.76 1.17 -5.60
C CYS A 75 -1.27 1.77 -4.27
N VAL A 76 -0.78 3.01 -4.28
CA VAL A 76 -0.11 3.61 -3.11
C VAL A 76 -1.12 4.17 -2.12
N VAL A 77 -2.06 4.98 -2.61
CA VAL A 77 -3.01 5.71 -1.76
C VAL A 77 -3.99 4.74 -1.13
N ASP A 78 -4.58 3.81 -1.88
CA ASP A 78 -5.61 2.93 -1.32
C ASP A 78 -5.01 1.96 -0.31
N ALA A 79 -3.77 1.53 -0.54
CA ALA A 79 -3.00 0.75 0.43
C ALA A 79 -2.81 1.51 1.75
N ALA A 80 -2.26 2.73 1.72
CA ALA A 80 -1.95 3.49 2.92
C ALA A 80 -3.21 4.06 3.59
N ILE A 81 -3.99 4.83 2.84
CA ILE A 81 -5.12 5.62 3.37
C ILE A 81 -6.30 4.73 3.73
N GLY A 82 -6.59 3.69 2.94
CA GLY A 82 -7.58 2.69 3.33
C GLY A 82 -7.22 2.04 4.66
N THR A 83 -5.94 1.72 4.85
CA THR A 83 -5.48 1.14 6.12
C THR A 83 -5.61 2.14 7.28
N PHE A 84 -5.21 3.40 7.09
CA PHE A 84 -5.29 4.42 8.15
C PHE A 84 -6.73 4.70 8.58
N ILE A 85 -7.63 4.84 7.61
CA ILE A 85 -9.05 5.10 7.86
C ILE A 85 -9.69 3.94 8.62
N GLU A 86 -9.39 2.68 8.29
CA GLU A 86 -10.10 1.56 8.91
C GLU A 86 -9.42 1.00 10.17
N TYR A 87 -8.09 0.86 10.14
CA TYR A 87 -7.30 0.21 11.19
C TYR A 87 -6.64 1.20 12.16
N GLY A 88 -6.54 2.49 11.79
CA GLY A 88 -5.98 3.53 12.65
C GLY A 88 -6.99 4.19 13.60
N THR A 89 -8.29 3.98 13.39
CA THR A 89 -9.40 4.55 14.17
C THR A 89 -9.91 3.55 15.21
N LYS A 90 -10.45 4.04 16.33
CA LYS A 90 -11.24 3.25 17.30
C LYS A 90 -12.75 3.53 17.17
N ASP A 91 -13.17 4.39 16.25
CA ASP A 91 -14.58 4.56 15.94
C ASP A 91 -15.13 3.30 15.24
N ARG A 92 -16.06 2.61 15.91
CA ARG A 92 -16.72 1.38 15.45
C ARG A 92 -18.23 1.53 15.35
N ARG A 93 -18.73 2.76 15.23
CA ARG A 93 -20.13 3.01 14.88
C ARG A 93 -20.49 2.29 13.57
N LYS A 94 -21.64 1.62 13.53
CA LYS A 94 -22.04 0.79 12.36
C LYS A 94 -22.47 1.61 11.15
N ASP A 95 -22.97 2.83 11.39
CA ASP A 95 -23.37 3.81 10.38
C ASP A 95 -22.20 4.59 9.77
N ARG A 96 -20.99 4.47 10.34
CA ARG A 96 -19.75 5.01 9.77
C ARG A 96 -19.48 4.38 8.40
N GLU A 97 -19.11 5.17 7.39
CA GLU A 97 -18.72 4.63 6.08
C GLU A 97 -17.44 3.77 6.17
N SER A 98 -17.40 2.67 5.43
CA SER A 98 -16.18 1.93 5.17
C SER A 98 -15.34 2.63 4.10
N TYR A 99 -14.07 2.26 4.01
CA TYR A 99 -13.21 2.79 2.95
C TYR A 99 -13.75 2.47 1.55
N ALA A 100 -14.34 1.28 1.34
CA ALA A 100 -14.97 0.94 0.08
C ALA A 100 -16.17 1.84 -0.26
N GLU A 101 -17.00 2.19 0.74
CA GLU A 101 -18.13 3.13 0.56
C GLU A 101 -17.62 4.54 0.19
N MET A 102 -16.60 5.03 0.91
CA MET A 102 -15.95 6.32 0.60
C MET A 102 -15.31 6.33 -0.79
N TRP A 103 -14.60 5.26 -1.16
CA TRP A 103 -13.97 5.11 -2.47
C TRP A 103 -15.02 5.13 -3.57
N ARG A 104 -16.14 4.42 -3.39
CA ARG A 104 -17.25 4.42 -4.36
C ARG A 104 -17.77 5.84 -4.59
N ARG A 105 -18.01 6.59 -3.52
CA ARG A 105 -18.55 7.95 -3.63
C ARG A 105 -17.54 8.90 -4.29
N TRP A 106 -16.35 9.03 -3.73
CA TRP A 106 -15.39 10.05 -4.16
C TRP A 106 -14.58 9.67 -5.40
N ILE A 107 -14.14 8.41 -5.49
CA ILE A 107 -13.28 7.99 -6.59
C ILE A 107 -14.13 7.57 -7.78
N TYR A 108 -15.17 6.76 -7.57
CA TYR A 108 -15.97 6.26 -8.68
C TYR A 108 -16.97 7.29 -9.19
N ASP A 109 -17.82 7.85 -8.32
CA ASP A 109 -18.89 8.74 -8.77
C ASP A 109 -18.40 10.20 -9.00
N ASP A 110 -17.63 10.78 -8.07
CA ASP A 110 -17.17 12.17 -8.23
C ASP A 110 -16.01 12.29 -9.23
N TYR A 111 -14.94 11.49 -9.08
CA TYR A 111 -13.79 11.59 -9.96
C TYR A 111 -13.99 10.88 -11.29
N TYR A 112 -14.18 9.56 -11.29
CA TYR A 112 -14.20 8.79 -12.52
C TYR A 112 -15.36 9.21 -13.42
N ARG A 113 -16.60 9.19 -12.92
CA ARG A 113 -17.78 9.50 -13.75
C ARG A 113 -17.90 10.98 -14.10
N SER A 114 -17.65 11.87 -13.15
CA SER A 114 -17.93 13.30 -13.35
C SER A 114 -16.73 14.10 -13.88
N TYR A 115 -15.50 13.62 -13.71
CA TYR A 115 -14.28 14.28 -14.21
C TYR A 115 -13.58 13.50 -15.32
N LEU A 116 -13.32 12.20 -15.13
CA LEU A 116 -12.47 11.43 -16.04
C LEU A 116 -13.17 11.06 -17.35
N ILE A 117 -14.37 10.48 -17.29
CA ILE A 117 -15.16 10.12 -18.49
C ILE A 117 -15.39 11.33 -19.42
N PRO A 118 -15.76 12.54 -18.92
CA PRO A 118 -15.91 13.70 -19.78
C PRO A 118 -14.67 14.11 -20.57
N LEU A 119 -13.48 13.62 -20.24
CA LEU A 119 -12.28 13.91 -21.03
C LEU A 119 -12.26 13.18 -22.38
N GLU A 120 -13.07 12.12 -22.56
CA GLU A 120 -13.21 11.40 -23.83
C GLU A 120 -13.70 12.32 -24.96
N LYS A 121 -14.48 13.36 -24.64
CA LYS A 121 -14.94 14.35 -25.62
C LYS A 121 -13.79 15.16 -26.25
N TYR A 122 -12.61 15.15 -25.64
CA TYR A 122 -11.39 15.76 -26.16
C TYR A 122 -10.48 14.77 -26.90
N GLY A 123 -10.96 13.54 -27.11
CA GLY A 123 -10.28 12.48 -27.86
C GLY A 123 -9.28 11.65 -27.06
N LEU A 124 -9.35 11.67 -25.73
CA LEU A 124 -8.59 10.75 -24.87
C LEU A 124 -9.33 9.43 -24.70
N THR A 125 -8.58 8.34 -24.63
CA THR A 125 -9.06 7.02 -24.24
C THR A 125 -8.88 6.84 -22.74
N ILE A 126 -9.98 6.69 -22.00
CA ILE A 126 -9.94 6.51 -20.54
C ILE A 126 -9.73 5.03 -20.19
N PRO A 127 -8.86 4.70 -19.21
CA PRO A 127 -8.61 3.31 -18.80
C PRO A 127 -9.73 2.79 -17.88
N HIS A 128 -10.95 2.66 -18.42
CA HIS A 128 -12.13 2.23 -17.66
C HIS A 128 -11.95 0.87 -16.98
N ASP A 129 -11.31 -0.07 -17.67
CA ASP A 129 -10.99 -1.40 -17.18
C ASP A 129 -10.13 -1.35 -15.90
N LEU A 130 -9.17 -0.43 -15.84
CA LEU A 130 -8.33 -0.25 -14.66
C LEU A 130 -9.04 0.43 -13.50
N VAL A 131 -10.08 1.23 -13.77
CA VAL A 131 -10.93 1.79 -12.70
C VAL A 131 -11.78 0.68 -12.07
N GLU A 132 -12.39 -0.16 -12.90
CA GLU A 132 -13.14 -1.32 -12.42
C GLU A 132 -12.25 -2.33 -11.70
N GLU A 133 -11.03 -2.55 -12.20
CA GLU A 133 -10.07 -3.44 -11.56
C GLU A 133 -9.61 -2.90 -10.20
N ALA A 134 -9.36 -1.59 -10.09
CA ALA A 134 -9.06 -0.95 -8.81
C ALA A 134 -10.18 -1.18 -7.78
N TRP A 135 -11.44 -1.04 -8.22
CA TRP A 135 -12.61 -1.31 -7.38
C TRP A 135 -12.65 -2.77 -6.91
N LYS A 136 -12.48 -3.74 -7.84
CA LYS A 136 -12.45 -5.17 -7.50
C LYS A 136 -11.31 -5.53 -6.54
N ARG A 137 -10.13 -4.91 -6.70
CA ARG A 137 -9.01 -5.12 -5.77
C ARG A 137 -9.40 -4.74 -4.35
N ILE A 138 -10.16 -3.65 -4.16
CA ILE A 138 -10.63 -3.21 -2.85
C ILE A 138 -11.70 -4.16 -2.31
N THR A 139 -12.75 -4.46 -3.09
CA THR A 139 -13.97 -5.11 -2.58
C THR A 139 -13.97 -6.62 -2.65
N GLU A 140 -13.33 -7.20 -3.66
CA GLU A 140 -13.35 -8.65 -3.93
C GLU A 140 -12.04 -9.31 -3.50
N LYS A 141 -10.89 -8.63 -3.72
CA LYS A 141 -9.57 -9.20 -3.44
C LYS A 141 -9.00 -8.79 -2.08
N GLY A 142 -9.63 -7.82 -1.40
CA GLY A 142 -9.31 -7.41 -0.03
C GLY A 142 -8.01 -6.61 0.08
N TYR A 143 -7.67 -5.80 -0.92
CA TYR A 143 -6.40 -5.09 -1.04
C TYR A 143 -6.02 -4.26 0.20
N VAL A 144 -6.98 -3.53 0.77
CA VAL A 144 -6.77 -2.71 1.97
C VAL A 144 -6.46 -3.60 3.18
N HIS A 145 -7.21 -4.68 3.36
CA HIS A 145 -7.04 -5.59 4.51
C HIS A 145 -5.74 -6.40 4.43
N GLU A 146 -5.33 -6.81 3.23
CA GLU A 146 -4.03 -7.42 3.00
C GLU A 146 -2.89 -6.43 3.28
N THR A 147 -3.09 -5.13 2.97
CA THR A 147 -2.12 -4.08 3.28
C THR A 147 -2.02 -3.87 4.79
N ALA A 148 -3.15 -3.83 5.50
CA ALA A 148 -3.16 -3.72 6.96
C ALA A 148 -2.41 -4.88 7.62
N ARG A 149 -2.63 -6.11 7.15
CA ARG A 149 -1.88 -7.29 7.60
C ARG A 149 -0.37 -7.16 7.32
N PHE A 150 0.00 -6.62 6.16
CA PHE A 150 1.40 -6.35 5.84
C PHE A 150 2.03 -5.29 6.76
N PHE A 151 1.37 -4.15 7.02
CA PHE A 151 1.89 -3.13 7.93
C PHE A 151 1.98 -3.64 9.38
N ALA A 152 1.00 -4.43 9.82
CA ALA A 152 1.04 -5.07 11.13
C ALA A 152 2.18 -6.09 11.22
N THR A 153 2.39 -6.90 10.19
CA THR A 153 3.52 -7.84 10.15
C THR A 153 4.87 -7.11 10.22
N GLY A 154 4.97 -5.99 9.50
CA GLY A 154 6.17 -5.14 9.43
C GLY A 154 6.39 -4.22 10.62
N TRP A 155 5.61 -4.31 11.70
CA TRP A 155 5.66 -3.36 12.83
C TRP A 155 7.07 -3.05 13.37
N PRO A 156 8.06 -3.98 13.40
CA PRO A 156 9.38 -3.65 13.95
C PRO A 156 10.13 -2.56 13.16
N VAL A 157 9.82 -2.43 11.86
CA VAL A 157 10.46 -1.45 10.96
C VAL A 157 9.53 -0.29 10.60
N ASN A 158 8.44 -0.11 11.35
CA ASN A 158 7.57 1.05 11.23
C ASN A 158 8.05 2.17 12.15
N TYR A 159 7.98 3.41 11.67
CA TYR A 159 8.14 4.61 12.52
C TYR A 159 6.84 4.99 13.25
N TRP A 160 5.81 4.13 13.20
CA TRP A 160 4.55 4.24 13.90
C TRP A 160 4.20 2.94 14.60
N ARG A 161 3.16 2.96 15.44
CA ARG A 161 2.65 1.81 16.18
C ARG A 161 1.32 1.36 15.57
N ILE A 162 1.07 0.07 15.55
CA ILE A 162 -0.19 -0.49 15.04
C ILE A 162 -0.78 -1.42 16.09
N ASP A 163 -1.97 -1.05 16.57
CA ASP A 163 -2.58 -1.70 17.72
C ASP A 163 -3.19 -3.06 17.38
N ALA A 164 -3.27 -3.88 18.42
CA ALA A 164 -4.08 -5.08 18.44
C ALA A 164 -5.56 -4.77 18.14
N MET A 165 -6.24 -5.71 17.49
CA MET A 165 -7.68 -5.64 17.25
C MET A 165 -8.46 -6.31 18.39
N THR A 166 -9.71 -5.92 18.58
CA THR A 166 -10.64 -6.42 19.60
C THR A 166 -11.89 -6.99 18.96
N ASP A 167 -12.74 -7.63 19.75
CA ASP A 167 -14.03 -8.17 19.29
C ASP A 167 -14.92 -7.10 18.65
N GLN A 168 -14.87 -5.85 19.14
CA GLN A 168 -15.61 -4.74 18.54
C GLN A 168 -15.09 -4.38 17.14
N ASP A 169 -13.78 -4.46 16.95
CA ASP A 169 -13.17 -4.27 15.63
C ASP A 169 -13.62 -5.39 14.68
N PHE A 170 -13.53 -6.65 15.13
CA PHE A 170 -13.96 -7.82 14.33
C PHE A 170 -15.43 -7.73 13.93
N GLU A 171 -16.32 -7.35 14.84
CA GLU A 171 -17.75 -7.20 14.56
C GLU A 171 -18.02 -6.06 13.56
N TRP A 172 -17.23 -4.98 13.59
CA TRP A 172 -17.36 -3.89 12.62
C TRP A 172 -16.87 -4.31 11.23
N PHE A 173 -15.71 -4.95 11.16
CA PHE A 173 -15.17 -5.44 9.89
C PHE A 173 -16.07 -6.50 9.26
N GLU A 174 -16.60 -7.45 10.02
CA GLU A 174 -17.54 -8.44 9.49
C GLU A 174 -18.85 -7.80 9.02
N HIS A 175 -19.32 -6.75 9.71
CA HIS A 175 -20.51 -6.00 9.28
C HIS A 175 -20.30 -5.26 7.95
N LYS A 176 -19.16 -4.60 7.78
CA LYS A 176 -18.84 -3.81 6.57
C LYS A 176 -18.31 -4.65 5.42
N TYR A 177 -17.65 -5.75 5.73
CA TYR A 177 -17.02 -6.66 4.79
C TYR A 177 -17.37 -8.11 5.20
N PRO A 178 -18.56 -8.62 4.82
CA PRO A 178 -18.96 -9.98 5.16
C PRO A 178 -17.93 -11.01 4.68
N GLY A 179 -17.52 -11.92 5.58
CA GLY A 179 -16.42 -12.87 5.35
C GLY A 179 -15.03 -12.35 5.70
N TRP A 180 -14.91 -11.13 6.23
CA TRP A 180 -13.63 -10.60 6.70
C TRP A 180 -13.05 -11.44 7.83
N TYR A 181 -13.85 -11.83 8.82
CA TYR A 181 -13.35 -12.55 9.99
C TYR A 181 -12.84 -13.94 9.61
N SER A 182 -13.54 -14.65 8.72
CA SER A 182 -13.12 -15.98 8.26
C SER A 182 -11.79 -15.96 7.51
N LYS A 183 -11.44 -14.84 6.87
CA LYS A 183 -10.17 -14.68 6.14
C LYS A 183 -9.04 -14.09 7.01
N TYR A 184 -9.33 -13.12 7.87
CA TYR A 184 -8.30 -12.34 8.58
C TYR A 184 -8.36 -12.43 10.11
N GLY A 185 -9.51 -12.82 10.68
CA GLY A 185 -9.77 -12.75 12.12
C GLY A 185 -8.74 -13.53 12.94
N LYS A 186 -8.54 -14.81 12.61
CA LYS A 186 -7.57 -15.66 13.32
C LYS A 186 -6.13 -15.15 13.24
N TRP A 187 -5.72 -14.56 12.11
CA TRP A 187 -4.40 -13.93 12.01
C TRP A 187 -4.27 -12.74 12.97
N TRP A 188 -5.31 -11.92 13.12
CA TRP A 188 -5.31 -10.80 14.06
C TRP A 188 -5.38 -11.26 15.53
N GLU A 189 -6.00 -12.40 15.82
CA GLU A 189 -5.93 -13.03 17.14
C GLU A 189 -4.50 -13.48 17.48
N GLU A 190 -3.79 -14.07 16.52
CA GLU A 190 -2.37 -14.40 16.67
C GLU A 190 -1.51 -13.15 16.85
N TYR A 191 -1.80 -12.07 16.11
CA TYR A 191 -1.17 -10.77 16.31
C TYR A 191 -1.32 -10.26 17.75
N ASN A 192 -2.52 -10.37 18.33
CA ASN A 192 -2.76 -10.04 19.73
C ASN A 192 -1.96 -10.92 20.69
N ARG A 193 -1.91 -12.23 20.44
CA ARG A 193 -1.17 -13.20 21.27
C ARG A 193 0.34 -12.92 21.28
N LEU A 194 0.85 -12.41 20.15
CA LEU A 194 2.26 -12.11 19.91
C LEU A 194 2.64 -10.65 20.24
N ALA A 195 1.71 -9.83 20.71
CA ALA A 195 1.94 -8.40 20.89
C ALA A 195 3.01 -8.05 21.94
N TYR A 196 3.29 -8.93 22.91
CA TYR A 196 4.25 -8.63 23.98
C TYR A 196 5.56 -9.41 23.86
N PRO A 197 6.70 -8.80 24.26
CA PRO A 197 8.01 -9.45 24.25
C PRO A 197 8.11 -10.57 25.29
N GLY A 198 9.21 -11.32 25.25
CA GLY A 198 9.51 -12.41 26.17
C GLY A 198 9.67 -13.74 25.45
N ARG A 199 8.62 -14.56 25.37
CA ARG A 199 8.68 -15.87 24.69
C ARG A 199 8.39 -15.81 23.19
N ASN A 200 7.86 -14.68 22.72
CA ASN A 200 7.41 -14.50 21.35
C ASN A 200 8.54 -13.85 20.54
N LYS A 201 8.68 -14.22 19.27
CA LYS A 201 9.36 -13.40 18.27
C LYS A 201 8.39 -12.39 17.67
N PRO A 202 8.87 -11.34 16.98
CA PRO A 202 7.98 -10.51 16.17
C PRO A 202 7.22 -11.39 15.18
N ILE A 203 5.94 -11.08 14.94
CA ILE A 203 5.04 -11.93 14.13
C ILE A 203 5.59 -12.28 12.74
N ALA A 204 6.43 -11.41 12.15
CA ALA A 204 7.11 -11.67 10.88
C ALA A 204 8.03 -12.91 10.89
N PHE A 205 8.41 -13.40 12.08
CA PHE A 205 9.31 -14.53 12.30
C PHE A 205 8.63 -15.68 13.06
N GLU A 206 7.30 -15.66 13.16
CA GLU A 206 6.47 -16.71 13.75
C GLU A 206 5.67 -17.42 12.65
N ASP A 207 5.39 -18.71 12.85
CA ASP A 207 4.57 -19.50 11.92
C ASP A 207 3.08 -19.26 12.18
N VAL A 208 2.57 -18.14 11.66
CA VAL A 208 1.16 -17.71 11.78
C VAL A 208 0.41 -17.81 10.45
N GLY A 209 0.89 -18.65 9.53
CA GLY A 209 0.30 -18.78 8.20
C GLY A 209 0.44 -17.54 7.31
N TYR A 210 1.37 -16.62 7.65
CA TYR A 210 1.69 -15.46 6.84
C TYR A 210 3.02 -15.66 6.10
N GLN A 211 3.01 -15.38 4.80
CA GLN A 211 4.22 -15.39 3.98
C GLN A 211 4.54 -13.95 3.57
N TYR A 212 5.75 -13.49 3.88
CA TYR A 212 6.20 -12.15 3.56
C TYR A 212 6.13 -11.91 2.03
N PRO A 213 5.52 -10.80 1.58
CA PRO A 213 5.25 -10.59 0.16
C PRO A 213 6.49 -10.14 -0.61
N HIS A 214 6.47 -10.40 -1.92
CA HIS A 214 7.38 -9.73 -2.85
C HIS A 214 7.07 -8.23 -2.94
N ARG A 215 8.02 -7.42 -3.38
CA ARG A 215 7.84 -5.97 -3.60
C ARG A 215 7.57 -5.66 -5.07
N CYS A 216 6.65 -4.76 -5.35
CA CYS A 216 6.46 -4.27 -6.70
C CYS A 216 7.61 -3.34 -7.10
N TRP A 217 8.31 -3.66 -8.19
CA TRP A 217 9.38 -2.83 -8.73
C TRP A 217 8.92 -1.41 -9.09
N THR A 218 7.68 -1.28 -9.53
CA THR A 218 7.11 -0.02 -10.04
C THR A 218 6.62 0.90 -8.93
N CYS A 219 5.61 0.46 -8.16
CA CYS A 219 4.96 1.31 -7.16
C CYS A 219 5.52 1.15 -5.75
N MET A 220 6.45 0.24 -5.51
CA MET A 220 7.05 -0.08 -4.20
C MET A 220 6.11 -0.71 -3.16
N VAL A 221 4.81 -0.76 -3.44
CA VAL A 221 3.82 -1.47 -2.62
C VAL A 221 4.05 -2.98 -2.71
N PRO A 222 3.87 -3.76 -1.62
CA PRO A 222 3.96 -5.21 -1.70
C PRO A 222 2.96 -5.84 -2.68
N ALA A 223 3.36 -6.94 -3.32
CA ALA A 223 2.54 -7.75 -4.21
C ALA A 223 1.59 -8.65 -3.39
N LEU A 224 0.59 -8.02 -2.79
CA LEU A 224 -0.34 -8.61 -1.83
C LEU A 224 -1.45 -9.44 -2.47
N ILE A 225 -1.96 -8.98 -3.61
CA ILE A 225 -2.91 -9.75 -4.42
C ILE A 225 -2.09 -10.69 -5.29
N ARG A 226 -2.03 -11.95 -4.90
CA ARG A 226 -1.04 -12.91 -5.40
C ARG A 226 -1.35 -13.33 -6.84
N GLU A 227 -2.62 -13.42 -7.18
CA GLU A 227 -3.13 -13.74 -8.52
C GLU A 227 -2.78 -12.65 -9.55
N ASP A 228 -2.63 -11.39 -9.13
CA ASP A 228 -2.27 -10.28 -9.99
C ASP A 228 -0.74 -10.14 -10.18
N MET A 229 0.04 -10.89 -9.40
CA MET A 229 1.49 -10.74 -9.38
C MET A 229 2.11 -11.18 -10.70
N VAL A 230 2.91 -10.31 -11.31
CA VAL A 230 3.72 -10.59 -12.50
C VAL A 230 5.18 -10.72 -12.10
N VAL A 231 5.90 -11.69 -12.69
CA VAL A 231 7.33 -11.90 -12.44
C VAL A 231 8.01 -12.04 -13.80
N GLU A 232 8.85 -11.07 -14.14
CA GLU A 232 9.46 -11.00 -15.48
C GLU A 232 10.91 -10.54 -15.40
N LYS A 233 11.70 -10.93 -16.41
CA LYS A 233 13.09 -10.49 -16.53
C LYS A 233 13.15 -9.21 -17.35
N VAL A 234 13.65 -8.13 -16.73
CA VAL A 234 13.71 -6.81 -17.32
C VAL A 234 15.08 -6.17 -17.06
N ASP A 235 15.74 -5.70 -18.13
CA ASP A 235 17.12 -5.19 -18.08
C ASP A 235 18.07 -6.16 -17.34
N GLU A 236 18.00 -7.45 -17.70
CA GLU A 236 18.76 -8.56 -17.11
C GLU A 236 18.48 -8.90 -15.63
N GLN A 237 17.49 -8.27 -15.00
CA GLN A 237 17.09 -8.54 -13.62
C GLN A 237 15.69 -9.15 -13.56
N TRP A 238 15.51 -10.19 -12.74
CA TRP A 238 14.17 -10.67 -12.40
C TRP A 238 13.50 -9.69 -11.45
N ARG A 239 12.30 -9.23 -11.83
CA ARG A 239 11.52 -8.23 -11.09
C ARG A 239 10.12 -8.76 -10.85
N THR A 240 9.55 -8.36 -9.71
CA THR A 240 8.18 -8.65 -9.31
C THR A 240 7.33 -7.39 -9.43
N TYR A 241 6.08 -7.55 -9.87
CA TYR A 241 5.11 -6.47 -10.01
C TYR A 241 3.80 -6.90 -9.37
N CYS A 242 3.13 -5.98 -8.68
CA CYS A 242 1.83 -6.27 -8.05
C CYS A 242 0.67 -6.33 -9.05
N SER A 243 0.91 -6.00 -10.33
CA SER A 243 -0.06 -6.11 -11.41
C SER A 243 0.60 -6.04 -12.79
N GLU A 244 -0.16 -6.39 -13.82
CA GLU A 244 0.22 -6.20 -15.23
C GLU A 244 0.48 -4.73 -15.56
N THR A 245 -0.31 -3.79 -15.05
CA THR A 245 -0.09 -2.35 -15.31
C THR A 245 1.21 -1.85 -14.69
N CYS A 246 1.60 -2.38 -13.52
CA CYS A 246 2.92 -2.08 -12.95
C CYS A 246 4.05 -2.64 -13.81
N TYR A 247 3.92 -3.87 -14.33
CA TYR A 247 4.88 -4.43 -15.29
C TYR A 247 4.96 -3.59 -16.57
N TRP A 248 3.82 -3.29 -17.20
CA TRP A 248 3.73 -2.46 -18.40
C TRP A 248 4.40 -1.10 -18.21
N THR A 249 4.24 -0.48 -17.03
CA THR A 249 4.86 0.81 -16.73
C THR A 249 6.38 0.74 -16.86
N ASP A 250 7.00 -0.24 -16.20
CA ASP A 250 8.45 -0.42 -16.21
C ASP A 250 8.96 -0.92 -17.56
N ALA A 251 8.32 -1.97 -18.09
CA ALA A 251 8.79 -2.69 -19.25
C ALA A 251 8.54 -1.97 -20.58
N VAL A 252 7.49 -1.15 -20.66
CA VAL A 252 7.01 -0.54 -21.92
C VAL A 252 6.87 0.98 -21.81
N ALA A 253 6.15 1.49 -20.81
CA ALA A 253 5.75 2.90 -20.77
C ALA A 253 6.93 3.84 -20.50
N PHE A 254 7.80 3.47 -19.56
CA PHE A 254 8.93 4.29 -19.09
C PHE A 254 10.25 3.87 -19.73
N ARG A 255 10.18 3.61 -21.05
CA ARG A 255 11.35 3.38 -21.89
C ARG A 255 11.82 4.65 -22.57
N SER A 256 12.93 4.58 -23.29
CA SER A 256 13.47 5.71 -24.06
C SER A 256 12.56 6.13 -25.21
N GLU A 257 11.67 5.23 -25.64
CA GLU A 257 10.67 5.46 -26.67
C GLU A 257 9.34 4.80 -26.26
N TYR A 258 8.22 5.46 -26.55
CA TYR A 258 6.88 4.92 -26.42
C TYR A 258 6.08 5.21 -27.69
N GLN A 259 5.65 4.17 -28.40
CA GLN A 259 4.90 4.29 -29.66
C GLN A 259 5.55 5.24 -30.68
N GLY A 260 6.87 5.09 -30.93
CA GLY A 260 7.59 5.94 -31.89
C GLY A 260 7.98 7.32 -31.36
N LYS A 261 7.64 7.66 -30.11
CA LYS A 261 7.93 8.97 -29.51
C LYS A 261 9.03 8.87 -28.46
N PRO A 262 10.08 9.72 -28.53
CA PRO A 262 11.12 9.77 -27.51
C PRO A 262 10.57 10.19 -26.14
N THR A 263 10.96 9.45 -25.10
CA THR A 263 10.54 9.67 -23.70
C THR A 263 11.71 9.67 -22.71
N PRO A 264 12.83 10.39 -22.99
CA PRO A 264 14.09 10.27 -22.23
C PRO A 264 14.02 10.73 -20.77
N ASN A 265 13.02 11.54 -20.40
CA ASN A 265 12.93 12.19 -19.09
C ASN A 265 12.13 11.41 -18.03
N MET A 266 11.47 10.29 -18.39
CA MET A 266 10.58 9.59 -17.45
C MET A 266 11.30 8.63 -16.48
N GLY A 267 12.64 8.58 -16.54
CA GLY A 267 13.47 7.83 -15.59
C GLY A 267 13.27 6.33 -15.66
N ARG A 268 14.31 5.58 -16.03
CA ARG A 268 14.28 4.13 -15.81
C ARG A 268 14.11 3.90 -14.31
N LEU A 269 13.24 2.97 -13.94
CA LEU A 269 13.05 2.58 -12.54
C LEU A 269 14.27 1.74 -12.12
N THR A 270 15.35 2.42 -11.78
CA THR A 270 16.67 1.83 -11.48
C THR A 270 17.08 2.06 -10.03
N GLY A 271 18.20 1.45 -9.63
CA GLY A 271 18.76 1.58 -8.30
C GLY A 271 18.15 0.60 -7.31
N PHE A 272 18.51 0.75 -6.04
CA PHE A 272 17.87 0.02 -4.96
C PHE A 272 16.46 0.58 -4.77
N ARG A 273 15.48 -0.29 -4.93
CA ARG A 273 14.07 0.08 -4.91
C ARG A 273 13.54 0.01 -3.49
N GLU A 274 13.74 -1.11 -2.80
CA GLU A 274 13.23 -1.37 -1.46
C GLU A 274 14.32 -1.51 -0.38
N TRP A 275 13.98 -1.21 0.87
CA TRP A 275 14.91 -1.26 2.00
C TRP A 275 15.38 -2.70 2.28
N GLU A 276 14.54 -3.69 2.03
CA GLU A 276 14.85 -5.10 2.26
C GLU A 276 16.11 -5.52 1.53
N THR A 277 16.31 -5.02 0.30
CA THR A 277 17.50 -5.33 -0.51
C THR A 277 18.77 -4.69 0.06
N LEU A 278 18.67 -3.50 0.65
CA LEU A 278 19.80 -2.87 1.35
C LEU A 278 20.19 -3.61 2.64
N HIS A 279 19.24 -4.33 3.23
CA HIS A 279 19.38 -5.02 4.50
C HIS A 279 19.32 -6.55 4.38
N HIS A 280 19.52 -7.11 3.18
CA HIS A 280 19.47 -8.55 2.95
C HIS A 280 20.51 -9.28 3.82
N GLY A 281 20.05 -10.23 4.64
CA GLY A 281 20.90 -11.02 5.52
C GLY A 281 21.33 -10.30 6.81
N LYS A 282 20.84 -9.09 7.09
CA LYS A 282 21.12 -8.39 8.34
C LYS A 282 20.17 -8.82 9.47
N ASP A 283 20.64 -8.66 10.71
CA ASP A 283 19.85 -8.84 11.92
C ASP A 283 18.83 -7.71 12.10
N LEU A 284 17.61 -8.04 12.53
CA LEU A 284 16.53 -7.07 12.69
C LEU A 284 16.89 -5.93 13.67
N ALA A 285 17.62 -6.22 14.76
CA ALA A 285 18.02 -5.18 15.70
C ALA A 285 18.95 -4.15 15.03
N ASP A 286 19.86 -4.62 14.17
CA ASP A 286 20.79 -3.77 13.44
C ASP A 286 20.04 -2.97 12.35
N ILE A 287 19.05 -3.58 11.68
CA ILE A 287 18.20 -2.88 10.70
C ILE A 287 17.43 -1.73 11.37
N VAL A 288 16.75 -2.00 12.48
CA VAL A 288 15.98 -1.00 13.23
C VAL A 288 16.88 0.14 13.71
N SER A 289 18.10 -0.19 14.14
CA SER A 289 19.10 0.79 14.56
C SER A 289 19.58 1.65 13.37
N ASP A 290 19.91 1.03 12.24
CA ASP A 290 20.34 1.70 11.00
C ASP A 290 19.25 2.67 10.48
N LEU A 291 17.97 2.30 10.63
CA LEU A 291 16.83 3.14 10.25
C LEU A 291 16.54 4.28 11.25
N GLY A 292 17.15 4.26 12.43
CA GLY A 292 16.90 5.24 13.48
C GLY A 292 15.55 5.06 14.20
N TYR A 293 14.97 3.85 14.18
CA TYR A 293 13.66 3.56 14.77
C TYR A 293 13.75 3.08 16.22
N VAL A 294 14.63 3.73 16.98
CA VAL A 294 14.91 3.48 18.40
C VAL A 294 14.63 4.77 19.16
N ARG A 295 14.01 4.67 20.33
CA ARG A 295 13.69 5.81 21.21
C ARG A 295 14.96 6.36 21.87
N ASP A 296 14.81 7.51 22.54
CA ASP A 296 15.90 8.23 23.22
C ASP A 296 16.65 7.41 24.29
N ASP A 297 16.04 6.32 24.80
CA ASP A 297 16.70 5.41 25.73
C ASP A 297 17.73 4.48 25.06
N GLY A 298 17.86 4.56 23.74
CA GLY A 298 18.83 3.83 22.93
C GLY A 298 18.52 2.33 22.77
N LYS A 299 17.35 1.85 23.21
CA LYS A 299 17.01 0.42 23.14
C LYS A 299 15.56 0.11 22.79
N THR A 300 14.61 0.96 23.17
CA THR A 300 13.19 0.67 22.97
C THR A 300 12.80 1.00 21.53
N LEU A 301 12.09 0.11 20.86
CA LEU A 301 11.65 0.35 19.49
C LEU A 301 10.59 1.47 19.42
N VAL A 302 10.66 2.29 18.38
CA VAL A 302 9.58 3.24 18.03
C VAL A 302 8.32 2.46 17.67
N GLY A 303 8.45 1.54 16.71
CA GLY A 303 7.41 0.59 16.35
C GLY A 303 7.05 -0.31 17.53
N GLN A 304 5.76 -0.53 17.75
CA GLN A 304 5.21 -1.46 18.74
C GLN A 304 3.92 -2.05 18.17
N PRO A 305 3.60 -3.32 18.47
CA PRO A 305 2.39 -3.97 17.99
C PRO A 305 1.16 -3.70 18.88
N HIS A 306 1.24 -2.69 19.75
CA HIS A 306 0.17 -2.29 20.66
C HIS A 306 0.34 -0.83 21.11
N LEU A 307 -0.68 -0.29 21.76
CA LEU A 307 -0.67 1.06 22.34
C LEU A 307 -0.55 1.11 23.89
N GLN A 308 -0.31 -0.02 24.55
CA GLN A 308 -0.07 -0.09 26.00
C GLN A 308 1.37 0.33 26.36
N LEU A 309 1.62 1.63 26.48
CA LEU A 309 2.98 2.19 26.57
C LEU A 309 3.49 2.44 27.99
N ASP A 310 2.59 2.43 28.97
CA ASP A 310 2.89 2.85 30.34
C ASP A 310 3.66 1.80 31.15
N ASP A 311 3.66 0.54 30.70
CA ASP A 311 4.40 -0.56 31.33
C ASP A 311 5.63 -0.92 30.48
N PRO A 312 6.85 -0.55 30.92
CA PRO A 312 8.08 -0.85 30.19
C PRO A 312 8.30 -2.34 29.90
N LYS A 313 7.71 -3.25 30.70
CA LYS A 313 7.84 -4.71 30.48
C LYS A 313 7.09 -5.19 29.25
N LYS A 314 6.15 -4.39 28.74
CA LYS A 314 5.38 -4.70 27.52
C LYS A 314 6.06 -4.21 26.25
N LEU A 315 7.04 -3.31 26.38
CA LEU A 315 7.66 -2.66 25.22
C LEU A 315 8.76 -3.53 24.63
N TRP A 316 8.71 -3.72 23.31
CA TRP A 316 9.77 -4.38 22.56
C TRP A 316 11.03 -3.52 22.48
N THR A 317 12.17 -4.15 22.68
CA THR A 317 13.51 -3.55 22.63
C THR A 317 14.38 -4.21 21.56
N LEU A 318 15.53 -3.61 21.28
CA LEU A 318 16.54 -4.17 20.38
C LEU A 318 16.97 -5.58 20.82
N ASP A 319 17.00 -5.87 22.12
CA ASP A 319 17.36 -7.19 22.64
C ASP A 319 16.30 -8.24 22.31
N ASP A 320 15.02 -7.88 22.31
CA ASP A 320 13.90 -8.80 22.02
C ASP A 320 13.84 -9.20 20.55
N VAL A 321 14.32 -8.33 19.64
CA VAL A 321 14.30 -8.59 18.20
C VAL A 321 15.62 -9.15 17.67
N ARG A 322 16.67 -9.17 18.49
CA ARG A 322 17.99 -9.68 18.11
C ARG A 322 17.96 -11.17 17.80
N GLY A 323 18.76 -11.58 16.82
CA GLY A 323 18.85 -12.96 16.33
C GLY A 323 17.86 -13.29 15.21
N ASN A 324 17.03 -12.34 14.78
CA ASN A 324 16.10 -12.50 13.67
C ASN A 324 16.70 -11.91 12.40
N THR A 325 17.15 -12.76 11.48
CA THR A 325 17.73 -12.32 10.20
C THR A 325 16.65 -12.06 9.16
N PHE A 326 16.67 -10.87 8.56
CA PHE A 326 15.73 -10.50 7.50
C PHE A 326 16.29 -10.84 6.11
N GLN A 327 15.44 -11.39 5.23
CA GLN A 327 15.83 -11.81 3.89
C GLN A 327 15.04 -11.05 2.82
N SER A 328 15.73 -10.34 1.93
CA SER A 328 15.09 -9.69 0.77
C SER A 328 14.48 -10.72 -0.20
N PRO A 329 13.16 -10.67 -0.47
CA PRO A 329 12.54 -11.49 -1.50
C PRO A 329 13.13 -11.25 -2.89
N ASN A 330 13.51 -10.01 -3.20
CA ASN A 330 14.07 -9.63 -4.50
C ASN A 330 15.49 -10.18 -4.71
N VAL A 331 16.35 -10.12 -3.69
CA VAL A 331 17.70 -10.72 -3.76
C VAL A 331 17.60 -12.22 -3.92
N LEU A 332 16.78 -12.90 -3.10
CA LEU A 332 16.60 -14.34 -3.18
C LEU A 332 16.05 -14.78 -4.55
N LEU A 333 15.06 -14.06 -5.09
CA LEU A 333 14.48 -14.33 -6.41
C LEU A 333 15.53 -14.32 -7.54
N ASN A 334 16.51 -13.42 -7.45
CA ASN A 334 17.57 -13.28 -8.43
C ASN A 334 18.74 -14.27 -8.23
N GLN A 335 18.86 -14.90 -7.06
CA GLN A 335 19.81 -15.98 -6.80
C GLN A 335 19.30 -17.36 -7.24
N MET A 336 17.98 -17.53 -7.33
CA MET A 336 17.35 -18.78 -7.78
C MET A 336 17.69 -19.10 -9.24
N SER A 337 17.82 -20.39 -9.56
CA SER A 337 17.71 -20.87 -10.93
C SER A 337 16.28 -20.68 -11.48
N ASP A 338 16.10 -20.80 -12.79
CA ASP A 338 14.78 -20.64 -13.41
C ASP A 338 13.77 -21.68 -12.90
N ALA A 339 14.20 -22.92 -12.64
CA ALA A 339 13.35 -23.97 -12.09
C ALA A 339 12.91 -23.67 -10.66
N GLU A 340 13.84 -23.24 -9.79
CA GLU A 340 13.54 -22.85 -8.41
C GLU A 340 12.62 -21.64 -8.36
N ARG A 341 12.85 -20.64 -9.22
CA ARG A 341 12.00 -19.45 -9.30
C ARG A 341 10.58 -19.81 -9.70
N ASN A 342 10.39 -20.64 -10.73
CA ASN A 342 9.07 -21.06 -11.18
C ASN A 342 8.32 -21.82 -10.07
N ALA A 343 9.00 -22.71 -9.35
CA ALA A 343 8.43 -23.42 -8.21
C ALA A 343 8.07 -22.46 -7.05
N HIS A 344 8.97 -21.54 -6.72
CA HIS A 344 8.75 -20.52 -5.68
C HIS A 344 7.55 -19.63 -5.98
N ILE A 345 7.43 -19.14 -7.21
CA ILE A 345 6.31 -18.28 -7.60
C ILE A 345 4.99 -19.05 -7.65
N ALA A 346 5.00 -20.31 -8.10
CA ALA A 346 3.81 -21.17 -8.05
C ALA A 346 3.35 -21.41 -6.61
N ALA A 347 4.28 -21.72 -5.70
CA ALA A 347 3.98 -21.90 -4.28
C ALA A 347 3.48 -20.59 -3.64
N TYR A 348 4.11 -19.46 -3.94
CA TYR A 348 3.64 -18.15 -3.47
C TYR A 348 2.21 -17.89 -3.93
N ARG A 349 1.89 -18.07 -5.22
CA ARG A 349 0.53 -17.87 -5.75
C ARG A 349 -0.51 -18.79 -5.12
N ALA A 350 -0.15 -20.01 -4.77
CA ALA A 350 -1.06 -20.96 -4.14
C ALA A 350 -1.51 -20.57 -2.72
N GLY A 351 -0.76 -19.70 -2.03
CA GLY A 351 -1.04 -19.37 -0.64
C GLY A 351 -0.40 -20.35 0.35
N SER A 352 -0.36 -19.98 1.64
CA SER A 352 0.01 -20.95 2.68
C SER A 352 -1.04 -22.05 2.75
N THR A 353 -0.61 -23.31 2.75
CA THR A 353 -1.48 -24.48 2.99
C THR A 353 -1.74 -24.72 4.47
N VAL A 354 -1.11 -23.95 5.36
CA VAL A 354 -1.43 -23.95 6.79
C VAL A 354 -2.72 -23.15 6.94
N PRO A 355 -3.81 -23.75 7.45
CA PRO A 355 -5.05 -23.01 7.64
C PRO A 355 -4.77 -21.82 8.54
N ALA A 356 -5.05 -20.61 8.02
CA ALA A 356 -5.03 -19.36 8.76
C ALA A 356 -5.78 -19.52 10.08
#